data_AF-A0A5N8HNX1-F1
#
_entry.id   AF-A0A5N8HNX1-F1
#
_cell.length_a   1.000
_cell.length_b   1.000
_cell.length_c   1.000
_cell.angle_alpha   90.00
_cell.angle_beta   90.00
_cell.angle_gamma   90.00
#
_symmetry.space_group_name_H-M   'P 1'
#
loop_
_entity.id
_entity.type
_entity.pdbx_description
1 polymer ?
#
loop_
_entity_poly.entity_id
_entity_poly.type
_entity_poly.pdbx_seq_one_letter_code
_entity_poly.pdbx_strand_id
1 'polypeptide(L)'
;MQILKVIGLLMEYPDELLWECKEDALALIRRDAPMLTDFTRNLLNAPLLDKQAEWCEVFDRGRTTSLLLFEHVHAESRDRGQAMVDLLAE
;
A
#
# COMPACT_ATOMS: atom_id res chain seq x y z
N MET A 1 5.44 5.92 -14.72
CA MET A 1 5.06 4.58 -14.23
C MET A 1 5.79 4.15 -12.97
N GLN A 2 7.11 4.38 -12.82
CA GLN A 2 7.86 3.93 -11.63
C GLN A 2 7.33 4.52 -10.31
N ILE A 3 6.98 5.81 -10.28
CA ILE A 3 6.43 6.43 -9.07
C ILE A 3 5.11 5.80 -8.60
N LEU A 4 4.24 5.37 -9.51
CA LEU A 4 2.99 4.69 -9.15
C LEU A 4 3.26 3.32 -8.50
N LYS A 5 4.30 2.61 -8.96
CA LYS A 5 4.73 1.35 -8.33
C LYS A 5 5.23 1.60 -6.91
N VAL A 6 6.03 2.65 -6.70
CA VAL A 6 6.50 3.02 -5.36
C VAL A 6 5.34 3.41 -4.46
N ILE A 7 4.36 4.17 -4.95
CA ILE A 7 3.15 4.50 -4.18
C ILE A 7 2.36 3.23 -3.84
N GLY A 8 2.23 2.29 -4.78
CA GLY A 8 1.63 0.98 -4.52
C GLY A 8 2.34 0.22 -3.40
N LEU A 9 3.67 0.13 -3.45
CA LEU A 9 4.47 -0.51 -2.41
C LEU A 9 4.30 0.15 -1.02
N LEU A 10 4.10 1.47 -0.97
CA LEU A 10 3.83 2.17 0.31
C LEU A 10 2.44 1.86 0.90
N MET A 11 1.52 1.33 0.10
CA MET A 11 0.18 0.92 0.55
C MET A 11 0.13 -0.56 0.92
N GLU A 12 1.04 -1.38 0.39
CA GLU A 12 1.18 -2.78 0.75
C GLU A 12 1.63 -2.98 2.20
N TYR A 13 1.50 -4.20 2.70
CA TYR A 13 1.98 -4.55 4.04
C TYR A 13 3.50 -4.27 4.12
N PRO A 14 3.97 -3.48 5.11
CA PRO A 14 5.38 -3.14 5.22
C PRO A 14 6.25 -4.39 5.38
N ASP A 15 7.25 -4.54 4.53
CA ASP A 15 8.17 -5.69 4.56
C ASP A 15 9.65 -5.28 4.63
N GLU A 16 10.52 -6.28 4.78
CA GLU A 16 11.96 -6.07 4.88
C GLU A 16 12.54 -5.53 3.58
N LEU A 17 12.02 -5.96 2.42
CA LEU A 17 12.52 -5.56 1.11
C LEU A 17 12.44 -4.04 0.92
N LEU A 18 11.29 -3.43 1.23
CA LEU A 18 11.12 -1.99 1.12
C LEU A 18 12.01 -1.22 2.12
N TRP A 19 12.22 -1.77 3.32
CA TRP A 19 13.10 -1.16 4.34
C TRP A 19 14.58 -1.22 3.95
N GLU A 20 15.02 -2.34 3.36
CA GLU A 20 16.38 -2.53 2.85
C GLU A 20 16.66 -1.62 1.65
N CYS A 21 15.67 -1.43 0.76
CA CYS A 21 15.77 -0.58 -0.42
C CYS A 21 15.26 0.86 -0.21
N LYS A 22 15.12 1.32 1.05
CA LYS A 22 14.44 2.59 1.36
C LYS A 22 15.05 3.82 0.69
N GLU A 23 16.36 3.86 0.49
CA GLU A 23 17.04 5.02 -0.09
C GLU A 23 16.66 5.22 -1.56
N ASP A 24 16.46 4.13 -2.31
CA ASP A 24 15.99 4.17 -3.69
C ASP A 24 14.55 4.67 -3.77
N ALA A 25 13.68 4.18 -2.88
CA ALA A 25 12.30 4.65 -2.78
C ALA A 25 12.25 6.15 -2.43
N LEU A 26 13.04 6.60 -1.45
CA LEU A 26 13.14 8.02 -1.06
C LEU A 26 13.71 8.90 -2.17
N ALA A 27 14.68 8.40 -2.96
CA ALA A 27 15.20 9.13 -4.12
C ALA A 27 14.13 9.30 -5.20
N LEU A 28 13.40 8.22 -5.53
CA LEU A 28 12.30 8.26 -6.50
C LEU A 28 11.18 9.21 -6.06
N ILE A 29 10.81 9.18 -4.79
CA ILE A 29 9.77 10.06 -4.23
C ILE A 29 10.22 11.53 -4.25
N ARG A 30 11.44 11.84 -3.81
CA ARG A 30 11.96 13.22 -3.88
C ARG A 30 11.92 13.79 -5.31
N ARG A 31 12.19 12.95 -6.31
CA ARG A 31 12.20 13.35 -7.72
C ARG A 31 10.80 13.51 -8.29
N ASP A 32 9.95 12.50 -8.13
CA ASP A 32 8.69 12.38 -8.89
C ASP A 32 7.45 12.72 -8.06
N ALA A 33 7.53 12.67 -6.72
CA ALA A 33 6.45 13.00 -5.79
C ALA A 33 6.98 13.77 -4.55
N PRO A 34 7.61 14.96 -4.72
CA PRO A 34 8.23 15.71 -3.62
C PRO A 34 7.29 16.02 -2.44
N MET A 35 5.98 16.15 -2.68
CA MET A 35 4.96 16.34 -1.64
C MET A 35 4.86 15.18 -0.62
N LEU A 36 5.31 13.97 -1.00
CA LEU A 36 5.30 12.79 -0.13
C LEU A 36 6.62 12.62 0.62
N THR A 37 7.64 13.45 0.35
CA THR A 37 8.99 13.27 0.88
C THR A 37 9.03 13.14 2.40
N ASP A 38 8.37 14.06 3.12
CA ASP A 38 8.42 14.07 4.58
C ASP A 38 7.63 12.91 5.18
N PHE A 39 6.47 12.59 4.60
CA PHE A 39 5.69 11.42 4.98
C PHE A 39 6.52 10.14 4.84
N THR A 40 7.09 9.89 3.67
CA THR A 40 7.81 8.64 3.41
C THR A 40 9.14 8.58 4.15
N ARG A 41 9.81 9.71 4.38
CA ARG A 41 10.99 9.75 5.26
C ARG A 41 10.64 9.34 6.68
N ASN A 42 9.53 9.83 7.22
CA ASN A 42 9.09 9.48 8.57
C ASN A 42 8.67 8.01 8.66
N LEU A 43 7.98 7.50 7.64
CA LEU A 43 7.56 6.10 7.56
C LEU A 43 8.76 5.13 7.53
N LEU A 44 9.66 5.29 6.55
CA LEU A 44 10.75 4.33 6.27
C LEU A 44 11.94 4.43 7.25
N ASN A 45 11.95 5.40 8.14
CA ASN A 45 12.95 5.50 9.22
C ASN A 45 12.44 5.05 10.58
N ALA A 46 11.16 4.68 10.69
CA ALA A 46 10.63 4.07 11.89
C ALA A 46 10.99 2.57 11.96
N PRO A 47 10.94 1.95 13.15
CA PRO A 47 11.06 0.50 13.28
C PRO A 47 10.00 -0.22 12.44
N LEU A 48 10.40 -1.23 11.66
CA LEU A 48 9.50 -1.95 10.76
C LEU A 48 8.30 -2.55 11.50
N LEU A 49 8.55 -3.22 12.64
CA LEU A 49 7.50 -3.85 13.45
C LEU A 49 6.42 -2.85 13.88
N ASP A 50 6.81 -1.61 14.21
CA ASP A 50 5.84 -0.57 14.59
C ASP A 50 4.94 -0.21 13.40
N LYS A 51 5.52 -0.10 12.20
CA LYS A 51 4.76 0.20 10.98
C LYS A 51 3.90 -0.96 10.49
N GLN A 52 4.34 -2.19 10.71
CA GLN A 52 3.52 -3.37 10.49
C GLN A 52 2.30 -3.39 11.42
N ALA A 53 2.50 -3.10 12.71
CA ALA A 53 1.40 -3.00 13.66
C ALA A 53 0.41 -1.89 13.25
N GLU A 54 0.91 -0.67 12.98
CA GLU A 54 0.07 0.45 12.50
C GLU A 54 -0.70 0.10 11.21
N TRP A 55 -0.08 -0.62 10.27
CA TRP A 55 -0.76 -1.06 9.05
C TRP A 55 -1.92 -2.00 9.36
N CYS A 56 -1.72 -3.00 10.22
CA CYS A 56 -2.80 -3.92 10.63
C CYS A 56 -3.94 -3.19 11.35
N GLU A 57 -3.61 -2.24 12.22
CA GLU A 57 -4.60 -1.41 12.92
C GLU A 57 -5.50 -0.65 11.96
N VAL A 58 -4.92 -0.11 10.88
CA VAL A 58 -5.62 0.73 9.91
C VAL A 58 -6.35 -0.11 8.88
N PHE A 59 -5.72 -1.11 8.29
CA PHE A 59 -6.21 -1.75 7.07
C PHE A 59 -6.82 -3.14 7.28
N ASP A 60 -6.45 -3.85 8.35
CA ASP A 60 -6.83 -5.27 8.55
C ASP A 60 -7.96 -5.47 9.58
N ARG A 61 -8.25 -4.46 10.41
CA ARG A 61 -9.25 -4.56 11.48
C ARG A 61 -10.71 -4.42 11.03
N GLY A 62 -10.98 -4.00 9.81
CA GLY A 62 -12.37 -3.84 9.35
C GLY A 62 -12.52 -3.35 7.92
N ARG A 63 -13.76 -3.43 7.41
CA ARG A 63 -14.06 -3.14 6.00
C ARG A 63 -13.90 -1.68 5.62
N THR A 64 -14.18 -0.76 6.54
CA THR A 64 -14.27 0.69 6.26
C THR A 64 -12.97 1.28 5.71
N THR A 65 -11.85 0.69 6.09
CA THR A 65 -10.51 1.15 5.74
C THR A 65 -9.72 0.08 5.00
N SER A 66 -10.33 -1.05 4.62
CA SER A 66 -9.65 -2.14 3.92
C SER A 66 -9.08 -1.66 2.56
N LEU A 67 -7.95 -2.21 2.13
CA LEU A 67 -7.41 -1.91 0.79
C LEU A 67 -7.98 -2.84 -0.30
N LEU A 68 -8.90 -3.74 0.06
CA LEU A 68 -9.57 -4.63 -0.87
C LEU A 68 -10.66 -3.86 -1.63
N LEU A 69 -10.31 -3.35 -2.82
CA LEU A 69 -11.21 -2.52 -3.63
C LEU A 69 -12.59 -3.18 -3.87
N PHE A 70 -12.60 -4.47 -4.21
CA PHE A 70 -13.86 -5.20 -4.45
C PHE A 70 -14.71 -5.40 -3.20
N GLU A 71 -14.11 -5.40 -2.00
CA GLU A 71 -14.88 -5.43 -0.75
C GLU A 71 -15.71 -4.15 -0.58
N HIS A 72 -15.18 -3.01 -1.02
CA HIS A 72 -15.88 -1.71 -0.94
C HIS A 72 -16.99 -1.59 -1.98
N VAL A 73 -16.77 -2.15 -3.18
CA VAL A 73 -17.72 -2.02 -4.30
C VAL A 73 -18.84 -3.06 -4.22
N HIS A 74 -18.52 -4.31 -3.87
CA HIS A 74 -19.46 -5.43 -3.95
C HIS A 74 -19.82 -6.05 -2.59
N ALA A 75 -19.19 -5.62 -1.48
CA ALA A 75 -19.38 -6.23 -0.17
C ALA A 75 -19.24 -7.77 -0.22
N GLU A 76 -20.14 -8.50 0.45
CA GLU A 76 -20.21 -9.98 0.38
C GLU A 76 -21.08 -10.49 -0.79
N SER A 77 -21.37 -9.67 -1.80
CA SER A 77 -22.14 -10.10 -2.96
C SER A 77 -21.39 -11.19 -3.74
N ARG A 78 -22.16 -12.11 -4.36
CA ARG A 78 -21.66 -13.03 -5.38
C ARG A 78 -20.94 -12.31 -6.53
N ASP A 79 -21.31 -11.06 -6.78
CA ASP A 79 -20.70 -10.21 -7.82
C ASP A 79 -19.20 -9.95 -7.57
N ARG A 80 -18.74 -10.04 -6.32
CA ARG A 80 -17.30 -9.95 -5.98
C ARG A 80 -16.49 -11.03 -6.70
N GLY A 81 -17.02 -12.26 -6.76
CA GLY A 81 -16.34 -13.38 -7.40
C GLY A 81 -16.17 -13.17 -8.90
N GLN A 82 -17.23 -12.71 -9.56
CA GLN A 82 -17.19 -12.43 -11.00
C GLN A 82 -16.26 -11.26 -11.32
N ALA A 83 -16.30 -10.18 -10.54
CA ALA A 83 -15.42 -9.01 -10.74
C ALA A 83 -13.93 -9.36 -10.61
N MET A 84 -13.56 -10.29 -9.72
CA MET A 84 -12.19 -10.80 -9.62
C MET A 84 -11.78 -11.65 -10.83
N VAL A 85 -12.70 -12.43 -11.39
CA VAL A 85 -12.45 -13.21 -12.62
C VAL A 85 -12.25 -12.29 -13.81
N ASP A 86 -13.09 -11.25 -13.94
CA ASP A 86 -13.00 -10.27 -15.02
C ASP A 86 -11.68 -9.51 -14.97
N LEU A 87 -11.19 -9.14 -13.77
CA LEU A 87 -9.88 -8.49 -13.59
C LEU A 87 -8.71 -9.37 -14.04
N LEU A 88 -8.78 -10.69 -13.83
CA LEU A 88 -7.72 -11.61 -14.26
C LEU A 88 -7.72 -11.84 -15.78
N ALA A 89 -8.79 -11.47 -16.48
CA ALA A 89 -8.94 -11.62 -17.92
C ALA A 89 -8.47 -10.38 -18.72
N GLU A 90 -8.13 -9.27 -18.03
CA GLU A 90 -7.49 -8.07 -18.60
C GLU A 90 -5.95 -8.16 -18.55
#